data_AF-A0A926BS67-F1
#
_entry.id   AF-A0A926BS67-F1
#
_cell.length_a   1.000
_cell.length_b   1.000
_cell.length_c   1.000
_cell.angle_alpha   90.00
_cell.angle_beta   90.00
_cell.angle_gamma   90.00
#
_symmetry.space_group_name_H-M   'P 1'
#
loop_
_entity.id
_entity.type
_entity.pdbx_description
1 polymer ?
#
loop_
_entity_poly.entity_id
_entity_poly.type
_entity_poly.pdbx_seq_one_letter_code
_entity_poly.pdbx_strand_id
1 'polypeptide(L)'
;MRFGHISAHLVDGDPAFADTSFGSPRVYSREFIDGVVAADGERIARALGISHSGLRPYIGVVWVFHDIPSISERATVYGGVDGYYTPFPALPFVIKAGYEARLNTEQEVSIGEHHARLGLKIGKAHSNGLVFETAYYSGRSMYGQNFGNRESYLSFGFSIDY
;
A
#
# COMPACT_ATOMS: atom_id res chain seq x y z
N MET A 1 5.40 -8.04 -11.56
CA MET A 1 4.18 -7.70 -12.33
C MET A 1 3.03 -8.49 -11.72
N ARG A 2 1.87 -7.85 -11.55
CA ARG A 2 0.62 -8.45 -11.06
C ARG A 2 -0.48 -8.15 -12.07
N PHE A 3 -1.36 -9.12 -12.30
CA PHE A 3 -2.66 -8.92 -12.92
C PHE A 3 -3.72 -9.10 -11.84
N GLY A 4 -4.74 -8.25 -11.81
CA GLY A 4 -5.74 -8.29 -10.75
C GLY A 4 -7.12 -7.81 -11.20
N HIS A 5 -8.13 -8.34 -10.52
CA HIS A 5 -9.51 -7.90 -10.57
C HIS A 5 -9.96 -7.62 -9.13
N ILE A 6 -10.58 -6.47 -8.90
CA ILE A 6 -11.20 -6.10 -7.63
C ILE A 6 -12.62 -5.66 -7.92
N SER A 7 -13.58 -6.20 -7.17
CA SER A 7 -14.98 -5.81 -7.25
C SER A 7 -15.56 -5.60 -5.85
N ALA A 8 -16.49 -4.66 -5.78
CA ALA A 8 -17.36 -4.43 -4.63
C ALA A 8 -18.80 -4.40 -5.14
N HIS A 9 -19.60 -5.35 -4.65
CA HIS A 9 -21.04 -5.38 -4.85
C HIS A 9 -21.71 -4.76 -3.62
N LEU A 10 -22.81 -4.05 -3.84
CA LEU A 10 -23.58 -3.43 -2.76
C LEU A 10 -24.02 -4.51 -1.76
N VAL A 11 -23.74 -4.28 -0.48
CA VAL A 11 -24.23 -5.14 0.60
C VAL A 11 -25.65 -4.71 0.93
N ASP A 12 -26.61 -5.61 0.72
CA ASP A 12 -27.98 -5.42 1.19
C ASP A 12 -27.95 -5.25 2.73
N GLY A 13 -28.41 -4.10 3.23
CA GLY A 13 -28.46 -3.81 4.66
C GLY A 13 -27.32 -2.94 5.23
N ASP A 14 -26.50 -2.28 4.41
CA ASP A 14 -25.57 -1.25 4.91
C ASP A 14 -26.37 -0.07 5.52
N PRO A 15 -26.28 0.20 6.84
CA PRO A 15 -26.98 1.32 7.45
C PRO A 15 -26.52 2.69 6.91
N ALA A 16 -25.38 2.77 6.20
CA ALA A 16 -24.97 3.97 5.46
C ALA A 16 -25.90 4.31 4.28
N PHE A 17 -26.79 3.40 3.83
CA PHE A 17 -27.87 3.77 2.92
C PHE A 17 -28.88 4.76 3.56
N ALA A 18 -28.98 4.77 4.89
CA ALA A 18 -29.82 5.71 5.63
C ALA A 18 -29.07 7.00 6.03
N ASP A 19 -27.75 6.94 6.12
CA ASP A 19 -26.91 8.07 6.53
C ASP A 19 -26.06 8.59 5.36
N THR A 20 -26.55 9.65 4.71
CA THR A 20 -25.90 10.28 3.55
C THR A 20 -24.55 10.94 3.86
N SER A 21 -24.15 11.03 5.14
CA SER A 21 -22.91 11.68 5.55
C SER A 21 -21.63 11.00 5.03
N PHE A 22 -21.69 9.72 4.65
CA PHE A 22 -20.55 8.96 4.10
C PHE A 22 -20.59 8.76 2.58
N GLY A 23 -21.58 9.33 1.90
CA GLY A 23 -21.83 9.13 0.47
C GLY A 23 -22.61 7.83 0.19
N SER A 24 -23.40 7.82 -0.89
CA SER A 24 -24.18 6.64 -1.27
C SER A 24 -23.26 5.54 -1.81
N PRO A 25 -23.30 4.31 -1.26
CA PRO A 25 -22.50 3.18 -1.74
C PRO A 25 -22.69 2.95 -3.23
N ARG A 26 -21.62 2.58 -3.94
CA ARG A 26 -21.66 2.34 -5.39
C ARG A 26 -21.09 0.98 -5.75
N VAL A 27 -21.62 0.39 -6.82
CA VAL A 27 -20.97 -0.75 -7.48
C VAL A 27 -19.62 -0.29 -7.99
N TYR A 28 -18.57 -1.05 -7.68
CA TYR A 28 -17.22 -0.77 -8.12
C TYR A 28 -16.58 -2.03 -8.69
N SER A 29 -15.95 -1.93 -9.86
CA SER A 29 -15.16 -3.00 -10.46
C SER A 29 -13.94 -2.39 -11.13
N ARG A 30 -12.78 -3.05 -11.02
CA ARG A 30 -11.54 -2.62 -11.67
C ARG A 30 -10.71 -3.83 -12.09
N GLU A 31 -10.28 -3.83 -13.33
CA GLU A 31 -9.30 -4.75 -13.89
C GLU A 31 -8.02 -4.00 -14.24
N PHE A 32 -6.88 -4.51 -13.76
CA PHE A 32 -5.62 -3.77 -13.86
C PHE A 32 -4.39 -4.68 -13.97
N ILE A 33 -3.33 -4.10 -14.53
CA ILE A 33 -1.98 -4.62 -14.53
C ILE A 33 -1.13 -3.70 -13.65
N ASP A 34 -0.30 -4.27 -12.80
CA ASP A 34 0.60 -3.53 -11.91
C ASP A 34 2.04 -3.99 -12.14
N GLY A 35 2.89 -3.05 -12.57
CA GLY A 35 4.30 -3.25 -12.82
C GLY A 35 5.14 -2.49 -11.80
N VAL A 36 6.12 -3.15 -11.20
CA VAL A 36 7.06 -2.55 -10.25
C VAL A 36 8.49 -2.90 -10.63
N VAL A 37 9.36 -1.91 -10.57
CA VAL A 37 10.81 -2.09 -10.62
C VAL A 37 11.37 -1.62 -9.28
N ALA A 38 12.21 -2.45 -8.67
CA ALA A 38 12.84 -2.18 -7.39
C ALA A 38 14.35 -2.41 -7.48
N ALA A 39 15.12 -1.62 -6.74
CA ALA A 39 16.56 -1.79 -6.65
C ALA A 39 16.96 -2.79 -5.56
N ASP A 40 18.18 -3.35 -5.64
CA ASP A 40 18.72 -4.22 -4.59
C ASP A 40 19.03 -3.41 -3.33
N GLY A 41 18.20 -3.61 -2.31
CA GLY A 41 18.27 -2.78 -1.12
C GLY A 41 19.47 -3.04 -0.23
N GLU A 42 20.04 -4.25 -0.22
CA GLU A 42 21.24 -4.52 0.56
C GLU A 42 22.46 -3.84 -0.04
N ARG A 43 22.57 -3.81 -1.36
CA ARG A 43 23.68 -3.10 -2.05
C ARG A 43 23.64 -1.61 -1.74
N ILE A 44 22.46 -1.01 -1.76
CA ILE A 44 22.28 0.42 -1.45
C ILE A 44 22.63 0.69 0.02
N ALA A 45 22.10 -0.12 0.95
CA ALA A 45 22.42 -0.01 2.37
C ALA A 45 23.93 -0.08 2.64
N ARG A 46 24.64 -1.04 2.02
CA ARG A 46 26.09 -1.17 2.14
C ARG A 46 26.83 0.03 1.55
N ALA A 47 26.40 0.54 0.39
CA ALA A 47 26.99 1.73 -0.22
C ALA A 47 26.82 2.99 0.65
N LEU A 48 25.74 3.06 1.43
CA LEU A 48 25.49 4.13 2.41
C LEU A 48 26.18 3.89 3.77
N GLY A 49 26.96 2.81 3.92
CA GLY A 49 27.66 2.47 5.17
C GLY A 49 26.77 1.92 6.28
N ILE A 50 25.52 1.55 5.99
CA ILE A 50 24.56 1.07 6.98
C ILE A 50 24.60 -0.45 7.06
N SER A 51 25.36 -0.97 8.02
CA SER A 51 25.50 -2.41 8.24
C SER A 51 24.20 -3.06 8.74
N HIS A 52 23.99 -4.34 8.40
CA HIS A 52 22.83 -5.13 8.83
C HIS A 52 21.47 -4.53 8.47
N SER A 53 21.41 -3.86 7.32
CA SER A 53 20.20 -3.20 6.83
C SER A 53 19.98 -3.47 5.33
N GLY A 54 18.77 -3.21 4.88
CA GLY A 54 18.43 -3.13 3.46
C GLY A 54 17.51 -1.94 3.22
N LEU A 55 17.76 -1.21 2.13
CA LEU A 55 16.97 -0.05 1.72
C LEU A 55 16.60 -0.18 0.25
N ARG A 56 15.37 -0.58 -0.03
CA ARG A 56 14.86 -0.89 -1.37
C ARG A 56 13.94 0.23 -1.87
N PRO A 57 14.46 1.17 -2.69
CA PRO A 57 13.62 2.07 -3.46
C PRO A 57 12.93 1.31 -4.60
N TYR A 58 11.72 1.73 -4.93
CA TYR A 58 10.93 1.18 -6.03
C TYR A 58 10.06 2.25 -6.70
N ILE A 59 9.72 1.98 -7.95
CA ILE A 59 8.74 2.75 -8.73
C ILE A 59 7.83 1.76 -9.44
N GLY A 60 6.56 2.10 -9.54
CA GLY A 60 5.56 1.27 -10.18
C GLY A 60 4.51 2.05 -10.95
N VAL A 61 3.82 1.32 -11.81
CA VAL A 61 2.72 1.81 -12.62
C VAL A 61 1.59 0.80 -12.56
N VAL A 62 0.40 1.26 -12.19
CA VAL A 62 -0.84 0.52 -12.33
C VAL A 62 -1.54 1.00 -13.59
N TRP A 63 -1.80 0.08 -14.53
CA TRP A 63 -2.60 0.33 -15.72
C TRP A 63 -3.99 -0.31 -15.57
N VAL A 64 -5.02 0.51 -15.53
CA VAL A 64 -6.43 0.11 -15.50
C VAL A 64 -6.95 0.04 -16.92
N PHE A 65 -7.38 -1.14 -17.36
CA PHE A 65 -7.92 -1.35 -18.70
C PHE A 65 -9.43 -1.55 -18.71
N HIS A 66 -10.05 -1.74 -17.54
CA HIS A 66 -11.50 -1.77 -17.37
C HIS A 66 -11.89 -1.28 -15.96
N ASP A 67 -12.87 -0.38 -15.87
CA ASP A 67 -13.44 0.10 -14.60
C ASP A 67 -14.95 0.35 -14.69
N ILE A 68 -15.65 0.11 -13.58
CA ILE A 68 -17.06 0.46 -13.38
C ILE A 68 -17.18 1.16 -12.02
N PRO A 69 -17.74 2.38 -11.96
CA PRO A 69 -18.06 3.24 -13.10
C PRO A 69 -16.79 3.68 -13.84
N SER A 70 -16.93 4.20 -15.07
CA SER A 70 -15.79 4.71 -15.87
C SER A 70 -15.38 6.10 -15.38
N ILE A 71 -14.37 6.19 -14.53
CA ILE A 71 -14.01 7.41 -13.79
C ILE A 71 -12.52 7.51 -13.46
N SER A 72 -11.80 6.39 -13.47
CA SER A 72 -10.38 6.37 -13.14
C SER A 72 -9.54 6.67 -14.39
N GLU A 73 -8.44 7.40 -14.23
CA GLU A 73 -7.43 7.40 -15.28
C GLU A 73 -6.89 5.98 -15.51
N ARG A 74 -6.49 5.73 -16.75
CA ARG A 74 -5.97 4.41 -17.15
C ARG A 74 -4.61 4.11 -16.54
N ALA A 75 -3.88 5.10 -16.02
CA ALA A 75 -2.55 4.90 -15.48
C ALA A 75 -2.35 5.66 -14.16
N THR A 76 -1.87 4.96 -13.14
CA THR A 76 -1.44 5.50 -11.87
C THR A 76 0.04 5.23 -11.69
N VAL A 77 0.81 6.26 -11.34
CA VAL A 77 2.23 6.10 -10.97
C VAL A 77 2.39 6.15 -9.47
N TYR A 78 3.30 5.34 -8.96
CA TYR A 78 3.66 5.34 -7.54
C TYR A 78 5.13 5.03 -7.35
N GLY A 79 5.68 5.46 -6.23
CA GLY A 79 7.07 5.24 -5.88
C GLY A 79 7.26 5.27 -4.38
N GLY A 80 8.26 4.56 -3.91
CA GLY A 80 8.47 4.42 -2.49
C GLY A 80 9.82 3.83 -2.14
N VAL A 81 10.02 3.68 -0.85
CA VAL A 81 11.18 3.03 -0.26
C VAL A 81 10.68 2.15 0.86
N ASP A 82 11.13 0.91 0.89
CA ASP A 82 11.01 0.07 2.08
C ASP A 82 12.37 -0.45 2.51
N GLY A 83 12.46 -0.84 3.77
CA GLY A 83 13.72 -1.28 4.32
C GLY A 83 13.57 -1.99 5.64
N TYR A 84 14.70 -2.54 6.07
CA TYR A 84 14.84 -3.17 7.36
C TYR A 84 16.18 -2.82 7.99
N TYR A 85 16.22 -2.87 9.31
CA TYR A 85 17.43 -2.70 10.11
C TYR A 85 17.44 -3.74 11.22
N THR A 86 18.58 -4.43 11.37
CA THR A 86 18.80 -5.41 12.44
C THR A 86 19.76 -4.81 13.47
N PRO A 87 19.25 -4.12 14.51
CA PRO A 87 20.09 -3.42 15.48
C PRO A 87 21.03 -4.37 16.24
N PHE A 88 20.58 -5.61 16.45
CA PHE A 88 21.33 -6.63 17.17
C PHE A 88 21.37 -7.92 16.33
N PRO A 89 22.43 -8.16 15.53
CA PRO A 89 22.49 -9.33 14.63
C PRO A 89 22.36 -10.69 15.33
N ALA A 90 22.70 -10.75 16.63
CA ALA A 90 22.55 -11.94 17.45
C ALA A 90 21.13 -12.16 18.00
N LEU A 91 20.26 -11.13 17.97
CA LEU A 91 18.89 -11.21 18.45
C LEU A 91 17.90 -11.32 17.29
N PRO A 92 16.75 -11.99 17.49
CA PRO A 92 15.74 -12.15 16.44
C PRO A 92 14.84 -10.91 16.37
N PHE A 93 15.41 -9.70 16.31
CA PHE A 93 14.65 -8.46 16.21
C PHE A 93 15.06 -7.67 14.97
N VAL A 94 14.08 -7.36 14.13
CA VAL A 94 14.28 -6.58 12.90
C VAL A 94 13.26 -5.46 12.86
N ILE A 95 13.75 -4.23 12.76
CA ILE A 95 12.91 -3.07 12.51
C ILE A 95 12.64 -3.01 11.01
N LYS A 96 11.39 -2.88 10.59
CA LYS A 96 10.97 -2.66 9.21
C LYS A 96 10.34 -1.28 9.09
N ALA A 97 10.60 -0.57 8.02
CA ALA A 97 9.96 0.70 7.75
C ALA A 97 9.74 0.87 6.24
N GLY A 98 8.79 1.71 5.88
CA GLY A 98 8.61 2.07 4.49
C GLY A 98 7.68 3.24 4.29
N TYR A 99 7.78 3.82 3.11
CA TYR A 99 6.95 4.93 2.67
C TYR A 99 6.69 4.78 1.17
N GLU A 100 5.42 4.94 0.77
CA GLU A 100 4.97 4.99 -0.61
C GLU A 100 4.21 6.30 -0.83
N ALA A 101 4.47 6.94 -1.96
CA ALA A 101 3.66 8.00 -2.51
C ALA A 101 3.07 7.56 -3.85
N ARG A 102 1.81 7.90 -4.08
CA ARG A 102 1.07 7.58 -5.30
C ARG A 102 0.37 8.82 -5.82
N LEU A 103 0.38 9.00 -7.13
CA LEU A 103 -0.39 10.03 -7.79
C LEU A 103 -1.56 9.37 -8.51
N ASN A 104 -2.76 9.57 -7.96
CA ASN A 104 -4.01 9.12 -8.58
C ASN A 104 -4.69 10.30 -9.23
N THR A 105 -5.06 10.17 -10.51
CA THR A 105 -5.85 11.18 -11.21
C THR A 105 -7.23 10.61 -11.49
N GLU A 106 -8.25 11.38 -11.13
CA GLU A 106 -9.65 11.06 -11.37
C GLU A 106 -10.34 12.31 -11.91
N GLN A 107 -11.03 12.20 -13.04
CA GLN A 107 -11.77 13.32 -13.64
C GLN A 107 -10.93 14.62 -13.73
N GLU A 108 -9.69 14.51 -14.21
CA GLU A 108 -8.72 15.63 -14.37
C GLU A 108 -8.17 16.24 -13.06
N VAL A 109 -8.52 15.66 -11.90
CA VAL A 109 -7.99 16.09 -10.60
C VAL A 109 -6.98 15.06 -10.10
N SER A 110 -5.72 15.49 -9.95
CA SER A 110 -4.67 14.66 -9.37
C SER A 110 -4.63 14.79 -7.84
N ILE A 111 -4.65 13.66 -7.16
CA ILE A 111 -4.61 13.53 -5.71
C ILE A 111 -3.36 12.72 -5.33
N GLY A 112 -2.56 13.29 -4.43
CA GLY A 112 -1.44 12.60 -3.81
C GLY A 112 -1.94 11.69 -2.68
N GLU A 113 -1.55 10.43 -2.74
CA GLU A 113 -1.75 9.46 -1.67
C GLU A 113 -0.42 9.12 -1.02
N HIS A 114 -0.47 8.91 0.29
CA HIS A 114 0.66 8.65 1.13
C HIS A 114 0.39 7.44 2.01
N HIS A 115 1.34 6.51 2.04
CA HIS A 115 1.30 5.34 2.89
C HIS A 115 2.64 5.18 3.60
N ALA A 116 2.64 5.30 4.92
CA ALA A 116 3.82 5.11 5.76
C ALA A 116 3.61 3.89 6.65
N ARG A 117 4.66 3.09 6.85
CA ARG A 117 4.61 1.90 7.71
C ARG A 117 5.86 1.78 8.56
N LEU A 118 5.66 1.30 9.79
CA LEU A 118 6.72 0.98 10.74
C LEU A 118 6.35 -0.33 11.42
N GLY A 119 7.30 -1.25 11.50
CA GLY A 119 7.07 -2.56 12.08
C GLY A 119 8.26 -3.13 12.82
N LEU A 120 7.96 -4.07 13.69
CA LEU A 120 8.92 -4.90 14.40
C LEU A 120 8.66 -6.36 14.04
N LYS A 121 9.67 -7.01 13.48
CA LYS A 121 9.67 -8.45 13.24
C LYS A 121 10.43 -9.16 14.35
N ILE A 122 9.77 -10.15 14.95
CA ILE A 122 10.38 -11.16 15.80
C ILE A 122 10.77 -12.35 14.90
N GLY A 123 12.05 -12.42 14.56
CA GLY A 123 12.64 -13.37 13.61
C GLY A 123 13.90 -12.80 12.96
N LYS A 124 14.51 -13.55 12.03
CA LYS A 124 15.63 -13.03 11.22
C LYS A 124 15.10 -12.27 10.00
N ALA A 125 15.90 -11.37 9.43
CA ALA A 125 15.50 -10.52 8.31
C ALA A 125 14.89 -11.32 7.15
N HIS A 126 15.57 -12.38 6.70
CA HIS A 126 15.19 -13.22 5.55
C HIS A 126 14.71 -14.63 5.95
N SER A 127 14.07 -14.77 7.11
CA SER A 127 13.54 -16.05 7.60
C SER A 127 12.17 -15.85 8.22
N ASN A 128 11.51 -16.92 8.63
CA ASN A 128 10.17 -16.90 9.19
C ASN A 128 10.13 -16.03 10.46
N GLY A 129 8.98 -15.41 10.72
CA GLY A 129 8.82 -14.59 11.92
C GLY A 129 7.46 -13.92 12.01
N LEU A 130 7.19 -13.36 13.19
CA LEU A 130 5.98 -12.58 13.46
C LEU A 130 6.28 -11.10 13.28
N VAL A 131 5.54 -10.43 12.42
CA VAL A 131 5.67 -9.00 12.17
C VAL A 131 4.51 -8.28 12.84
N PHE A 132 4.80 -7.29 13.68
CA PHE A 132 3.83 -6.32 14.15
C PHE A 132 4.06 -5.01 13.41
N GLU A 133 3.01 -4.41 12.87
CA GLU A 133 3.11 -3.20 12.04
C GLU A 133 2.08 -2.16 12.50
N THR A 134 2.51 -0.90 12.50
CA THR A 134 1.61 0.25 12.43
C THR A 134 1.80 0.94 11.09
N ALA A 135 0.70 1.38 10.50
CA ALA A 135 0.72 2.08 9.23
C ALA A 135 -0.20 3.30 9.28
N TYR A 136 0.17 4.32 8.53
CA TYR A 136 -0.62 5.51 8.31
C TYR A 136 -0.95 5.61 6.83
N TYR A 137 -2.23 5.81 6.53
CA TYR A 137 -2.71 6.05 5.17
C TYR A 137 -3.38 7.42 5.08
N SER A 138 -3.18 8.09 3.94
CA SER A 138 -3.89 9.31 3.56
C SER A 138 -4.04 9.33 2.05
N GLY A 139 -5.27 9.21 1.54
CA GLY A 139 -5.52 9.06 0.10
C GLY A 139 -6.98 8.75 -0.21
N ARG A 140 -7.26 8.17 -1.38
CA ARG A 140 -8.61 7.68 -1.70
C ARG A 140 -8.96 6.46 -0.85
N SER A 141 -10.23 6.27 -0.57
CA SER A 141 -10.69 5.04 0.08
C SER A 141 -10.17 3.80 -0.66
N MET A 142 -9.60 2.86 0.10
CA MET A 142 -9.25 1.54 -0.42
C MET A 142 -10.48 0.65 -0.63
N TYR A 143 -11.61 1.01 -0.01
CA TYR A 143 -12.88 0.32 -0.18
C TYR A 143 -13.53 0.77 -1.48
N GLY A 144 -13.76 -0.19 -2.38
CA GLY A 144 -14.35 0.06 -3.70
C GLY A 144 -15.68 0.81 -3.63
N GLN A 145 -16.54 0.51 -2.65
CA GLN A 145 -17.83 1.19 -2.48
C GLN A 145 -17.71 2.70 -2.17
N ASN A 146 -16.56 3.12 -1.64
CA ASN A 146 -16.26 4.47 -1.21
C ASN A 146 -15.13 5.11 -2.06
N PHE A 147 -14.81 4.58 -3.25
CA PHE A 147 -13.61 4.95 -4.02
C PHE A 147 -13.42 6.49 -4.20
N GLY A 148 -14.51 7.27 -4.23
CA GLY A 148 -14.49 8.72 -4.39
C GLY A 148 -14.22 9.52 -3.11
N ASN A 149 -14.20 8.87 -1.95
CA ASN A 149 -13.96 9.51 -0.66
C ASN A 149 -12.47 9.60 -0.39
N ARG A 150 -12.05 10.69 0.29
CA ARG A 150 -10.69 10.81 0.83
C ARG A 150 -10.72 10.37 2.28
N GLU A 151 -9.83 9.45 2.63
CA GLU A 151 -9.72 8.88 3.96
C GLU A 151 -8.31 9.07 4.51
N SER A 152 -8.22 9.20 5.83
CA SER A 152 -6.96 9.09 6.54
C SER A 152 -7.16 8.33 7.83
N TYR A 153 -6.30 7.35 8.07
CA TYR A 153 -6.40 6.50 9.24
C TYR A 153 -5.03 5.96 9.63
N LEU A 154 -4.92 5.63 10.92
CA LEU A 154 -3.83 4.86 11.49
C LEU A 154 -4.31 3.43 11.68
N SER A 155 -3.52 2.46 11.26
CA SER A 155 -3.80 1.04 11.42
C SER A 155 -2.72 0.35 12.23
N PHE A 156 -3.11 -0.75 12.85
CA PHE A 156 -2.23 -1.65 13.59
C PHE A 156 -2.58 -3.07 13.16
N GLY A 157 -1.57 -3.90 12.94
CA GLY A 157 -1.77 -5.26 12.50
C GLY A 157 -0.58 -6.15 12.80
N PHE A 158 -0.75 -7.43 12.51
CA PHE A 158 0.32 -8.40 12.54
C PHE A 158 0.24 -9.32 11.33
N SER A 159 1.38 -9.89 10.93
CA SER A 159 1.47 -10.88 9.87
C SER A 159 2.54 -11.93 10.18
N ILE A 160 2.41 -13.10 9.56
CA ILE A 160 3.38 -14.17 9.65
C ILE A 160 4.18 -14.18 8.34
N ASP A 161 5.48 -13.95 8.45
CA ASP A 161 6.46 -14.08 7.37
C ASP A 161 6.89 -15.57 7.36
N TYR A 162 6.75 -16.27 6.23
CA TYR A 162 7.06 -17.70 6.08
C TYR A 162 8.20 -17.92 5.08
#